data_AF-A0A6P5D9Y0-F1
#
_entry.id   AF-A0A6P5D9Y0-F1
#
_cell.length_a   1.000
_cell.length_b   1.000
_cell.length_c   1.000
_cell.angle_alpha   90.00
_cell.angle_beta   90.00
_cell.angle_gamma   90.00
#
_symmetry.space_group_name_H-M   'P 1'
#
loop_
_entity.id
_entity.type
_entity.pdbx_description
1 polymer ?
#
loop_
_entity_poly.entity_id
_entity_poly.type
_entity_poly.pdbx_seq_one_letter_code
_entity_poly.pdbx_strand_id
1 'polypeptide(L)'
;MITYSENHGVVVQPAYKDKINITQLGLMNSTITFWNTTLEDEACYKCLFNTFGSGKISGIACLTLFVQPTVFLHYKLSEDHLNITCSANARPAPMISWKVFGSGIENSTEIVSHPNGTTSVTSILQIKDPKTQVGKDVICQVLHLGTVTDYRETVNKGFWFSVPLLLSIVSLVILLVLISILLYWKRHRNQDRGRFISMARGSQCCSCLENRLGISGRRRNYAIISLKLIHLMLSTLVEEQTFLQAFFFIF
;
A
#
# COMPACT_ATOMS: atom_id res chain seq x y z
N MET A 1 28.56 21.30 22.40
CA MET A 1 29.29 20.54 23.44
C MET A 1 28.37 19.96 24.50
N ILE A 2 28.74 18.80 25.07
CA ILE A 2 28.18 18.22 26.29
C ILE A 2 29.35 17.86 27.22
N THR A 3 29.19 18.10 28.52
CA THR A 3 30.17 17.68 29.52
C THR A 3 29.48 16.96 30.67
N TYR A 4 30.26 16.15 31.38
CA TYR A 4 29.84 15.44 32.56
C TYR A 4 31.04 15.31 33.49
N SER A 5 30.90 15.49 34.80
CA SER A 5 31.95 15.14 35.76
C SER A 5 31.35 14.62 37.05
N GLU A 6 32.03 13.71 37.74
CA GLU A 6 31.61 13.20 39.06
C GLU A 6 31.33 14.34 40.05
N ASN A 7 32.12 15.42 39.96
CA ASN A 7 32.00 16.60 40.83
C ASN A 7 30.92 17.62 40.40
N HIS A 8 30.41 17.53 39.17
CA HIS A 8 29.55 18.59 38.57
C HIS A 8 28.30 18.08 37.85
N GLY A 9 28.07 16.76 37.79
CA GLY A 9 26.97 16.17 37.04
C GLY A 9 27.09 16.44 35.53
N VAL A 10 25.95 16.37 34.83
CA VAL A 10 25.83 16.60 33.38
C VAL A 10 25.55 18.07 33.06
N VAL A 11 26.23 18.61 32.06
CA VAL A 11 25.96 19.93 31.47
C VAL A 11 25.79 19.78 29.96
N VAL A 12 24.57 20.01 29.47
CA VAL A 12 24.25 20.05 28.03
C VAL A 12 24.13 21.51 27.58
N GLN A 13 24.82 21.89 26.50
CA GLN A 13 24.68 23.23 25.92
C GLN A 13 23.25 23.42 25.37
N PRO A 14 22.61 24.61 25.54
CA PRO A 14 21.18 24.79 25.25
C PRO A 14 20.70 24.32 23.87
N ALA A 15 21.50 24.49 22.82
CA ALA A 15 21.20 24.04 21.46
C ALA A 15 20.95 22.52 21.31
N TYR A 16 21.43 21.72 22.26
CA TYR A 16 21.30 20.25 22.26
C TYR A 16 20.37 19.73 23.36
N LYS A 17 19.89 20.58 24.27
CA LYS A 17 19.20 20.17 25.51
C LYS A 17 18.03 19.21 25.27
N ASP A 18 17.26 19.46 24.21
CA ASP A 18 16.04 18.71 23.89
C ASP A 18 16.21 17.82 22.63
N LYS A 19 17.42 17.77 22.03
CA LYS A 19 17.77 16.92 20.86
C LYS A 19 18.42 15.59 21.23
N ILE A 20 19.02 15.46 22.41
CA ILE A 20 19.81 14.28 22.82
C ILE A 20 19.46 13.80 24.22
N ASN A 21 19.67 12.51 24.46
CA ASN A 21 19.73 11.91 25.79
C ASN A 21 21.09 11.21 25.96
N ILE A 22 21.56 11.05 27.20
CA ILE A 22 22.79 10.30 27.50
C ILE A 22 22.39 8.93 28.04
N THR A 23 22.43 7.93 27.15
CA THR A 23 21.92 6.57 27.40
C THR A 23 22.94 5.69 28.13
N GLN A 24 24.21 5.80 27.78
CA GLN A 24 25.30 5.40 28.66
C GLN A 24 26.13 6.63 29.01
N LEU A 25 25.75 7.23 30.12
CA LEU A 25 26.72 7.92 30.95
C LEU A 25 27.76 6.80 31.34
N GLY A 26 29.08 7.02 31.19
CA GLY A 26 30.22 6.13 31.53
C GLY A 26 31.65 6.74 31.39
N LEU A 27 32.48 6.81 32.45
CA LEU A 27 33.76 7.56 32.41
C LEU A 27 34.79 6.93 31.46
N MET A 28 34.70 5.61 31.31
CA MET A 28 35.41 4.82 30.29
C MET A 28 34.58 4.71 29.00
N ASN A 29 33.25 4.62 29.12
CA ASN A 29 32.32 4.26 28.05
C ASN A 29 31.19 5.28 27.89
N SER A 30 31.36 6.22 26.96
CA SER A 30 30.34 7.23 26.64
C SER A 30 29.39 6.75 25.53
N THR A 31 28.08 6.77 25.76
CA THR A 31 27.04 6.72 24.70
C THR A 31 26.00 7.84 24.86
N ILE A 32 25.86 8.67 23.82
CA ILE A 32 24.73 9.60 23.62
C ILE A 32 23.81 9.07 22.53
N THR A 33 22.55 9.46 22.59
CA THR A 33 21.52 9.09 21.61
C THR A 33 20.77 10.35 21.20
N PHE A 34 20.79 10.64 19.89
CA PHE A 34 20.00 11.71 19.29
C PHE A 34 18.56 11.24 19.12
N TRP A 35 17.60 12.10 19.46
CA TRP A 35 16.17 11.86 19.29
C TRP A 35 15.65 12.78 18.19
N ASN A 36 14.83 12.22 17.29
CA ASN A 36 14.21 12.97 16.19
C ASN A 36 15.23 13.74 15.32
N THR A 37 16.31 13.06 14.92
CA THR A 37 17.44 13.59 14.13
C THR A 37 17.00 14.32 12.85
N THR A 38 17.47 15.55 12.65
CA THR A 38 17.31 16.29 11.38
C THR A 38 18.57 16.16 10.52
N LEU A 39 18.50 16.54 9.24
CA LEU A 39 19.69 16.51 8.36
C LEU A 39 20.78 17.51 8.75
N GLU A 40 20.50 18.41 9.70
CA GLU A 40 21.48 19.31 10.32
C GLU A 40 22.33 18.60 11.39
N ASP A 41 21.87 17.45 11.88
CA ASP A 41 22.59 16.60 12.83
C ASP A 41 23.52 15.58 12.13
N GLU A 42 23.64 15.63 10.79
CA GLU A 42 24.59 14.82 10.01
C GLU A 42 26.00 15.42 10.07
N ALA A 43 26.78 15.02 11.09
CA ALA A 43 28.10 15.56 11.37
C ALA A 43 29.09 14.54 11.95
N CYS A 44 30.38 14.89 11.94
CA CYS A 44 31.45 14.13 12.60
C CYS A 44 31.74 14.66 14.01
N TYR A 45 31.10 14.03 15.00
CA TYR A 45 31.22 14.37 16.41
C TYR A 45 32.52 13.85 17.03
N LYS A 46 33.03 14.51 18.07
CA LYS A 46 34.37 14.25 18.64
C LYS A 46 34.33 14.05 20.15
N CYS A 47 34.23 12.81 20.63
CA CYS A 47 34.38 12.55 22.07
C CYS A 47 35.79 12.95 22.54
N LEU A 48 35.88 13.63 23.69
CA LEU A 48 37.14 13.94 24.38
C LEU A 48 37.06 13.39 25.80
N PHE A 49 38.09 12.66 26.21
CA PHE A 49 38.28 12.21 27.58
C PHE A 49 39.48 12.95 28.17
N ASN A 50 39.27 13.68 29.26
CA ASN A 50 40.32 14.42 29.96
C ASN A 50 40.86 13.54 31.10
N THR A 51 42.12 13.13 30.99
CA THR A 51 42.82 12.30 31.98
C THR A 51 43.86 13.13 32.72
N PHE A 52 43.87 13.05 34.05
CA PHE A 52 44.88 13.74 34.85
C PHE A 52 46.25 13.09 34.64
N GLY A 53 47.31 13.89 34.50
CA GLY A 53 48.67 13.42 34.19
C GLY A 53 48.89 12.98 32.74
N SER A 54 47.96 12.22 32.13
CA SER A 54 48.12 11.68 30.77
C SER A 54 47.51 12.55 29.65
N GLY A 55 46.80 13.64 29.98
CA GLY A 55 46.31 14.63 29.01
C GLY A 55 44.95 14.30 28.42
N LYS A 56 44.69 14.72 27.18
CA LYS A 56 43.36 14.54 26.52
C LYS A 56 43.42 13.48 25.42
N ILE A 57 42.53 12.50 25.50
CA ILE A 57 42.31 11.46 24.50
C ILE A 57 41.07 11.85 23.67
N SER A 58 41.04 11.55 22.38
CA SER A 58 39.87 11.86 21.54
C SER A 58 39.56 10.80 20.48
N GLY A 59 38.28 10.44 20.36
CA GLY A 59 37.74 9.68 19.22
C GLY A 59 36.87 10.58 18.34
N ILE A 60 36.59 10.12 17.11
CA ILE A 60 35.67 10.79 16.17
C ILE A 60 34.66 9.75 15.68
N ALA A 61 33.38 10.12 15.64
CA ALA A 61 32.30 9.29 15.12
C ALA A 61 31.39 10.15 14.22
N CYS A 62 31.18 9.72 12.98
CA CYS A 62 30.33 10.44 12.03
C CYS A 62 28.93 9.84 11.99
N LEU A 63 27.92 10.66 12.30
CA LEU A 63 26.52 10.32 12.13
C LEU A 63 26.12 10.64 10.69
N THR A 64 25.62 9.64 9.96
CA THR A 64 25.04 9.81 8.62
C THR A 64 23.59 9.33 8.61
N LEU A 65 22.73 10.04 7.87
CA LEU A 65 21.28 9.87 7.92
C LEU A 65 20.72 9.43 6.57
N PHE A 66 20.13 8.24 6.55
CA PHE A 66 19.50 7.65 5.38
C PHE A 66 17.97 7.70 5.47
N VAL A 67 17.31 7.67 4.31
CA VAL A 67 15.86 7.62 4.17
C VAL A 67 15.54 6.42 3.30
N GLN A 68 14.70 5.52 3.83
CA GLN A 68 14.27 4.29 3.16
C GLN A 68 13.57 4.63 1.83
N PRO A 69 13.83 3.90 0.72
CA PRO A 69 13.20 4.16 -0.56
C PRO A 69 11.67 4.03 -0.50
N THR A 70 10.97 5.13 -0.78
CA THR A 70 9.56 5.11 -1.16
C THR A 70 9.47 4.92 -2.67
N VAL A 71 8.80 3.85 -3.11
CA VAL A 71 8.78 3.44 -4.53
C VAL A 71 7.37 3.42 -5.08
N PHE A 72 7.20 4.01 -6.26
CA PHE A 72 5.97 4.02 -7.04
C PHE A 72 6.23 3.34 -8.38
N LEU A 73 5.50 2.26 -8.65
CA LEU A 73 5.52 1.53 -9.92
C LEU A 73 4.15 1.69 -10.59
N HIS A 74 4.14 2.10 -11.86
CA HIS A 74 2.92 2.31 -12.64
C HIS A 74 3.16 1.98 -14.10
N TYR A 75 2.17 1.39 -14.79
CA TYR A 75 2.23 1.16 -16.23
C TYR A 75 1.06 1.81 -16.96
N LYS A 76 1.34 2.31 -18.16
CA LYS A 76 0.37 2.82 -19.12
C LYS A 76 0.46 1.99 -20.39
N LEU A 77 -0.60 1.23 -20.65
CA LEU A 77 -0.76 0.38 -21.83
C LEU A 77 -1.60 1.10 -22.89
N SER A 78 -1.00 1.35 -24.06
CA SER A 78 -1.68 1.77 -25.30
C SER A 78 -1.73 0.60 -26.29
N GLU A 79 -2.34 0.77 -27.47
CA GLU A 79 -2.47 -0.31 -28.45
C GLU A 79 -1.12 -0.75 -29.04
N ASP A 80 -0.23 0.21 -29.36
CA ASP A 80 1.08 -0.03 -29.97
C ASP A 80 2.26 0.14 -29.01
N HIS A 81 2.07 0.77 -27.84
CA HIS A 81 3.15 1.12 -26.91
C HIS A 81 2.78 0.80 -25.46
N LEU A 82 3.75 0.29 -24.70
CA LEU A 82 3.66 0.09 -23.26
C LEU A 82 4.78 0.88 -22.58
N ASN A 83 4.39 1.80 -21.70
CA ASN A 83 5.31 2.59 -20.89
C ASN A 83 5.16 2.17 -19.42
N ILE A 84 6.23 1.71 -18.78
CA ILE A 84 6.26 1.45 -17.33
C ILE A 84 7.18 2.47 -16.66
N THR A 85 6.64 3.23 -15.71
CA THR A 85 7.38 4.19 -14.90
C THR A 85 7.63 3.60 -13.51
N CYS A 86 8.89 3.57 -13.10
CA CYS A 86 9.29 3.26 -11.73
C CYS A 86 10.02 4.47 -11.14
N SER A 87 9.50 5.03 -10.05
CA SER A 87 10.08 6.17 -9.34
C SER A 87 10.41 5.78 -7.90
N ALA A 88 11.65 5.99 -7.47
CA ALA A 88 12.14 5.66 -6.14
C ALA A 88 12.79 6.89 -5.50
N ASN A 89 12.21 7.39 -4.41
CA ASN A 89 12.74 8.52 -3.63
C ASN A 89 13.38 8.00 -2.34
N ALA A 90 14.68 8.24 -2.17
CA ALA A 90 15.47 7.76 -1.03
C ALA A 90 16.63 8.69 -0.69
N ARG A 91 17.34 8.39 0.40
CA ARG A 91 18.64 9.00 0.74
C ARG A 91 19.58 7.91 1.27
N PRO A 92 20.81 7.73 0.75
CA PRO A 92 21.34 8.29 -0.50
C PRO A 92 20.50 7.86 -1.72
N ALA A 93 20.85 8.38 -2.90
CA ALA A 93 20.13 8.08 -4.14
C ALA A 93 20.08 6.56 -4.42
N PRO A 94 18.91 5.99 -4.75
CA PRO A 94 18.79 4.58 -5.10
C PRO A 94 19.21 4.35 -6.56
N MET A 95 19.56 3.11 -6.91
CA MET A 95 19.77 2.70 -8.31
C MET A 95 18.56 1.90 -8.79
N ILE A 96 17.99 2.27 -9.94
CA ILE A 96 16.90 1.53 -10.59
C ILE A 96 17.43 0.71 -11.76
N SER A 97 16.94 -0.53 -11.87
CA SER A 97 17.20 -1.46 -12.97
C SER A 97 15.93 -2.25 -13.31
N TRP A 98 15.89 -2.87 -14.49
CA TRP A 98 14.69 -3.56 -14.99
C TRP A 98 15.00 -5.02 -15.30
N LYS A 99 14.16 -5.95 -14.84
CA LYS A 99 14.16 -7.35 -15.28
C LYS A 99 12.89 -7.60 -16.09
N VAL A 100 13.01 -7.63 -17.42
CA VAL A 100 11.90 -7.80 -18.37
C VAL A 100 12.34 -8.70 -19.52
N PHE A 101 11.41 -9.53 -20.03
CA PHE A 101 11.69 -10.52 -21.07
C PHE A 101 11.36 -10.01 -22.47
N GLY A 102 12.33 -9.43 -23.18
CA GLY A 102 12.16 -9.02 -24.59
C GLY A 102 13.37 -8.27 -25.17
N SER A 103 13.30 -7.98 -26.47
CA SER A 103 14.22 -7.09 -27.19
C SER A 103 13.46 -5.84 -27.69
N GLY A 104 14.19 -4.78 -28.03
CA GLY A 104 13.58 -3.48 -28.42
C GLY A 104 13.10 -2.64 -27.22
N ILE A 105 13.82 -2.75 -26.10
CA ILE A 105 13.61 -1.99 -24.87
C ILE A 105 14.36 -0.65 -24.97
N GLU A 106 13.68 0.45 -24.65
CA GLU A 106 14.27 1.79 -24.55
C GLU A 106 13.99 2.35 -23.15
N ASN A 107 15.02 2.77 -22.42
CA ASN A 107 14.89 3.24 -21.04
C ASN A 107 15.45 4.66 -20.87
N SER A 108 14.61 5.61 -20.49
CA SER A 108 15.08 6.88 -19.92
C SER A 108 15.20 6.75 -18.40
N THR A 109 16.12 7.50 -17.80
CA THR A 109 16.25 7.62 -16.34
C THR A 109 16.56 9.07 -15.99
N GLU A 110 15.69 9.65 -15.17
CA GLU A 110 15.79 11.02 -14.65
C GLU A 110 16.16 10.97 -13.17
N ILE A 111 16.99 11.90 -12.71
CA ILE A 111 17.47 11.99 -11.33
C ILE A 111 17.21 13.41 -10.83
N VAL A 112 16.43 13.54 -9.75
CA VAL A 112 16.01 14.82 -9.17
C VAL A 112 16.38 14.86 -7.69
N SER A 113 17.37 15.67 -7.35
CA SER A 113 17.66 16.05 -5.96
C SER A 113 16.60 17.02 -5.44
N HIS A 114 16.15 16.82 -4.20
CA HIS A 114 15.12 17.59 -3.56
C HIS A 114 15.71 18.45 -2.40
N PRO A 115 15.12 19.60 -2.05
CA PRO A 115 15.64 20.50 -1.01
C PRO A 115 15.57 19.89 0.40
N ASN A 116 14.79 18.82 0.59
CA ASN A 116 14.76 17.99 1.80
C ASN A 116 15.94 16.98 1.87
N GLY A 117 16.93 17.08 0.98
CA GLY A 117 18.11 16.21 0.95
C GLY A 117 17.88 14.79 0.41
N THR A 118 16.66 14.43 -0.04
CA THR A 118 16.41 13.13 -0.71
C THR A 118 16.61 13.24 -2.22
N THR A 119 16.84 12.11 -2.88
CA THR A 119 16.96 12.03 -4.34
C THR A 119 15.90 11.07 -4.87
N SER A 120 15.07 11.57 -5.78
CA SER A 120 14.16 10.73 -6.55
C SER A 120 14.82 10.33 -7.86
N VAL A 121 14.82 9.03 -8.15
CA VAL A 121 15.24 8.46 -9.43
C VAL A 121 14.00 7.91 -10.10
N THR A 122 13.71 8.35 -11.33
CA THR A 122 12.56 7.91 -12.11
C THR A 122 13.06 7.29 -13.40
N SER A 123 12.84 6.00 -13.60
CA SER A 123 13.10 5.33 -14.87
C SER A 123 11.80 5.06 -15.60
N ILE A 124 11.79 5.26 -16.92
CA ILE A 124 10.65 4.98 -17.79
C ILE A 124 11.09 3.97 -18.84
N LEU A 125 10.48 2.79 -18.80
CA LEU A 125 10.69 1.70 -19.72
C LEU A 125 9.67 1.77 -20.85
N GLN A 126 10.10 1.98 -22.09
CA GLN A 126 9.26 2.01 -23.28
C GLN A 126 9.42 0.71 -24.07
N ILE A 127 8.30 0.08 -24.43
CA ILE A 127 8.23 -1.22 -25.09
C ILE A 127 7.36 -1.10 -26.35
N LYS A 128 7.97 -1.38 -27.50
CA LYS A 128 7.41 -1.13 -28.86
C LYS A 128 6.49 -2.24 -29.39
N ASP A 129 6.40 -3.39 -28.71
CA ASP A 129 5.29 -4.34 -28.90
C ASP A 129 4.70 -4.75 -27.54
N PRO A 130 3.61 -4.13 -27.08
CA PRO A 130 2.95 -4.47 -25.83
C PRO A 130 2.43 -5.91 -25.78
N LYS A 131 2.12 -6.52 -26.94
CA LYS A 131 1.55 -7.88 -27.00
C LYS A 131 2.54 -8.92 -26.46
N THR A 132 3.84 -8.64 -26.51
CA THR A 132 4.90 -9.50 -25.94
C THR A 132 4.92 -9.54 -24.41
N GLN A 133 4.35 -8.54 -23.72
CA GLN A 133 4.41 -8.41 -22.25
C GLN A 133 3.07 -8.61 -21.55
N VAL A 134 1.95 -8.56 -22.26
CA VAL A 134 0.62 -8.79 -21.67
C VAL A 134 0.56 -10.17 -21.00
N GLY A 135 0.17 -10.20 -19.72
CA GLY A 135 0.15 -11.41 -18.90
C GLY A 135 1.50 -11.83 -18.31
N LYS A 136 2.53 -10.96 -18.37
CA LYS A 136 3.83 -11.17 -17.68
C LYS A 136 4.03 -10.16 -16.54
N ASP A 137 4.88 -10.54 -15.59
CA ASP A 137 5.50 -9.64 -14.63
C ASP A 137 6.48 -8.69 -15.33
N VAL A 138 6.34 -7.40 -15.09
CA VAL A 138 7.41 -6.40 -15.24
C VAL A 138 7.99 -6.15 -13.86
N ILE A 139 9.32 -6.27 -13.73
CA ILE A 139 10.02 -6.10 -12.45
C ILE A 139 10.92 -4.87 -12.49
N CYS A 140 10.61 -3.88 -11.64
CA CYS A 140 11.53 -2.80 -11.29
C CYS A 140 12.37 -3.26 -10.09
N GLN A 141 13.68 -3.39 -10.29
CA GLN A 141 14.63 -3.71 -9.24
C GLN A 141 15.30 -2.45 -8.72
N VAL A 142 15.13 -2.17 -7.42
CA VAL A 142 15.70 -1.01 -6.73
C VAL A 142 16.81 -1.47 -5.80
N LEU A 143 18.00 -0.88 -5.93
CA LEU A 143 19.16 -1.08 -5.06
C LEU A 143 19.37 0.16 -4.19
N HIS A 144 19.40 -0.03 -2.87
CA HIS A 144 19.65 1.04 -1.88
C HIS A 144 20.48 0.49 -0.73
N LEU A 145 21.59 1.16 -0.38
CA LEU A 145 22.52 0.76 0.70
C LEU A 145 22.94 -0.74 0.65
N GLY A 146 23.18 -1.26 -0.56
CA GLY A 146 23.54 -2.68 -0.78
C GLY A 146 22.37 -3.67 -0.71
N THR A 147 21.19 -3.24 -0.26
CA THR A 147 19.96 -4.05 -0.25
C THR A 147 19.23 -3.92 -1.58
N VAL A 148 18.75 -5.04 -2.11
CA VAL A 148 18.08 -5.12 -3.42
C VAL A 148 16.62 -5.56 -3.24
N THR A 149 15.68 -4.79 -3.79
CA THR A 149 14.24 -5.05 -3.72
C THR A 149 13.60 -5.10 -5.10
N ASP A 150 12.82 -6.15 -5.36
CA ASP A 150 12.13 -6.39 -6.63
C ASP A 150 10.64 -6.00 -6.52
N TYR A 151 10.24 -4.88 -7.14
CA TYR A 151 8.85 -4.45 -7.27
C TYR A 151 8.24 -5.00 -8.55
N ARG A 152 7.05 -5.60 -8.47
CA ARG A 152 6.41 -6.33 -9.57
C ARG A 152 5.07 -5.72 -9.94
N GLU A 153 4.81 -5.60 -11.24
CA GLU A 153 3.48 -5.28 -11.77
C GLU A 153 3.11 -6.23 -12.91
N THR A 154 1.81 -6.50 -13.06
CA THR A 154 1.28 -7.42 -14.10
C THR A 154 0.62 -6.64 -15.21
N VAL A 155 1.11 -6.79 -16.44
CA VAL A 155 0.62 -6.03 -17.60
C VAL A 155 -0.72 -6.62 -18.06
N ASN A 156 -1.82 -6.08 -17.54
CA ASN A 156 -3.16 -6.53 -17.87
C ASN A 156 -3.78 -5.65 -18.97
N LYS A 157 -4.42 -6.27 -19.97
CA LYS A 157 -5.25 -5.54 -20.93
C LYS A 157 -6.51 -5.04 -20.24
N GLY A 158 -6.75 -3.74 -20.26
CA GLY A 158 -7.99 -3.14 -19.75
C GLY A 158 -9.22 -3.76 -20.41
N PHE A 159 -10.17 -4.23 -19.60
CA PHE A 159 -11.30 -5.07 -20.03
C PHE A 159 -12.45 -4.27 -20.69
N TRP A 160 -12.11 -3.34 -21.60
CA TRP A 160 -13.03 -2.38 -22.21
C TRP A 160 -14.05 -3.00 -23.17
N PHE A 161 -13.65 -4.02 -23.95
CA PHE A 161 -14.50 -4.64 -24.97
C PHE A 161 -15.75 -5.35 -24.40
N SER A 162 -15.77 -5.64 -23.10
CA SER A 162 -16.88 -6.34 -22.45
C SER A 162 -18.14 -5.48 -22.28
N VAL A 163 -18.00 -4.19 -21.95
CA VAL A 163 -19.14 -3.35 -21.55
C VAL A 163 -20.13 -3.12 -22.71
N PRO A 164 -19.70 -2.73 -23.93
CA PRO A 164 -20.62 -2.58 -25.06
C PRO A 164 -21.27 -3.91 -25.49
N LEU A 165 -20.53 -5.02 -25.39
CA LEU A 165 -21.02 -6.37 -25.71
C LEU A 165 -22.05 -6.89 -24.69
N LEU A 166 -21.82 -6.64 -23.39
CA LEU A 166 -22.78 -6.96 -22.35
C LEU A 166 -24.07 -6.14 -22.51
N LEU A 167 -23.95 -4.85 -22.83
CA LEU A 167 -25.11 -3.98 -23.09
C LEU A 167 -25.91 -4.42 -24.33
N SER A 168 -25.25 -4.84 -25.42
CA SER A 168 -25.95 -5.34 -26.61
C SER A 168 -26.64 -6.69 -26.35
N ILE A 169 -26.01 -7.61 -25.62
CA ILE A 169 -26.60 -8.88 -25.19
C ILE A 169 -27.82 -8.64 -24.28
N VAL A 170 -27.71 -7.76 -23.27
CA VAL A 170 -28.82 -7.42 -22.37
C VAL A 170 -29.99 -6.79 -23.13
N SER A 171 -29.72 -5.87 -24.06
CA SER A 171 -30.74 -5.27 -24.92
C SER A 171 -31.48 -6.33 -25.77
N LEU A 172 -30.75 -7.28 -26.35
CA LEU A 172 -31.31 -8.35 -27.18
C LEU A 172 -32.16 -9.34 -26.34
N VAL A 173 -31.76 -9.65 -25.10
CA VAL A 173 -32.56 -10.44 -24.16
C VAL A 173 -33.86 -9.72 -23.78
N ILE A 174 -33.81 -8.41 -23.49
CA ILE A 174 -35.00 -7.60 -23.20
C ILE A 174 -35.97 -7.62 -24.39
N LEU A 175 -35.47 -7.47 -25.62
CA LEU A 175 -36.27 -7.54 -26.84
C LEU A 175 -36.97 -8.90 -27.01
N LEU A 176 -36.27 -10.02 -26.76
CA LEU A 176 -36.87 -11.36 -26.83
C LEU A 176 -37.97 -11.59 -25.77
N VAL A 177 -37.80 -11.03 -24.56
CA VAL A 177 -38.83 -11.06 -23.50
C VAL A 177 -40.05 -10.24 -23.94
N LEU A 178 -39.87 -9.03 -24.47
CA LEU A 178 -40.96 -8.20 -24.98
C LEU A 178 -41.72 -8.88 -26.14
N ILE A 179 -41.02 -9.52 -27.07
CA ILE A 179 -41.64 -10.29 -28.16
C ILE A 179 -42.44 -11.47 -27.61
N SER A 180 -41.90 -12.20 -26.63
CA SER A 180 -42.58 -13.34 -26.00
C SER A 180 -43.85 -12.91 -25.26
N ILE A 181 -43.81 -11.78 -24.56
CA ILE A 181 -44.98 -11.14 -23.93
C ILE A 181 -46.01 -10.76 -25.00
N LEU A 182 -45.61 -10.06 -26.07
CA LEU A 182 -46.52 -9.67 -27.16
C LEU A 182 -47.18 -10.87 -27.85
N LEU A 183 -46.44 -11.97 -28.06
CA LEU A 183 -46.98 -13.22 -28.60
C LEU A 183 -47.97 -13.89 -27.64
N TYR A 184 -47.69 -13.87 -26.33
CA TYR A 184 -48.62 -14.37 -25.30
C TYR A 184 -49.94 -13.57 -25.30
N TRP A 185 -49.88 -12.23 -25.24
CA TRP A 185 -51.08 -11.38 -25.30
C TRP A 185 -51.84 -11.52 -26.62
N LYS A 186 -51.14 -11.68 -27.75
CA LYS A 186 -51.76 -11.94 -29.07
C LYS A 186 -52.48 -13.30 -29.10
N ARG A 187 -51.91 -14.34 -28.47
CA ARG A 187 -52.53 -15.66 -28.34
C ARG A 187 -53.77 -15.62 -27.43
N HIS A 188 -53.68 -14.93 -26.29
CA HIS A 188 -54.82 -14.73 -25.39
C HIS A 188 -55.97 -13.99 -26.10
N ARG A 189 -55.69 -12.85 -26.74
CA ARG A 189 -56.69 -12.06 -27.47
C ARG A 189 -57.35 -12.84 -28.61
N ASN A 190 -56.65 -13.78 -29.23
CA ASN A 190 -57.24 -14.70 -30.21
C ASN A 190 -58.14 -15.77 -29.57
N GLN A 191 -57.82 -16.25 -28.35
CA GLN A 191 -58.72 -17.13 -27.59
C GLN A 191 -59.98 -16.37 -27.11
N ASP A 192 -59.86 -15.12 -26.69
CA ASP A 192 -60.99 -14.26 -26.32
C ASP A 192 -61.95 -14.07 -27.52
N ARG A 193 -61.40 -13.85 -28.73
CA ARG A 193 -62.19 -13.79 -29.97
C ARG A 193 -62.87 -15.11 -30.33
N GLY A 194 -62.28 -16.26 -29.97
CA GLY A 194 -62.94 -17.57 -30.08
C GLY A 194 -64.09 -17.75 -29.09
N ARG A 195 -63.96 -17.20 -27.87
CA ARG A 195 -64.95 -17.35 -26.79
C ARG A 195 -66.27 -16.61 -27.04
N PHE A 196 -66.23 -15.50 -27.78
CA PHE A 196 -67.43 -14.74 -28.14
C PHE A 196 -68.36 -15.46 -29.13
N ILE A 197 -67.84 -16.43 -29.91
CA ILE A 197 -68.65 -17.23 -30.86
C ILE A 197 -69.35 -18.40 -30.14
N SER A 198 -68.74 -18.95 -29.08
CA SER A 198 -69.33 -20.05 -28.30
C SER A 198 -70.43 -19.63 -27.32
N MET A 199 -70.64 -18.32 -27.08
CA MET A 199 -71.57 -17.84 -26.04
C MET A 199 -73.05 -17.79 -26.49
N ALA A 200 -73.37 -18.32 -27.67
CA ALA A 200 -74.71 -18.31 -28.28
C ALA A 200 -75.51 -19.63 -28.13
N ARG A 201 -74.97 -20.66 -27.47
CA ARG A 201 -75.67 -21.93 -27.14
C ARG A 201 -75.09 -22.56 -25.87
N GLY A 202 -75.93 -23.12 -25.00
CA GLY A 202 -75.50 -24.05 -23.94
C GLY A 202 -75.77 -23.60 -22.50
N SER A 203 -76.96 -23.90 -22.03
CA SER A 203 -77.51 -23.76 -20.68
C SER A 203 -76.81 -24.56 -19.55
N GLN A 204 -77.02 -24.09 -18.30
CA GLN A 204 -77.12 -24.84 -17.02
C GLN A 204 -75.87 -25.28 -16.20
N CYS A 205 -75.56 -24.47 -15.17
CA CYS A 205 -75.68 -24.75 -13.71
C CYS A 205 -74.79 -25.76 -12.94
N CYS A 206 -74.75 -25.58 -11.60
CA CYS A 206 -74.10 -26.37 -10.52
C CYS A 206 -72.55 -26.34 -10.46
N SER A 207 -71.86 -26.20 -9.31
CA SER A 207 -72.25 -25.88 -7.91
C SER A 207 -71.04 -25.26 -7.15
N CYS A 208 -71.27 -24.64 -5.98
CA CYS A 208 -70.23 -24.06 -5.11
C CYS A 208 -69.71 -25.04 -4.03
N LEU A 209 -68.46 -24.86 -3.54
CA LEU A 209 -68.18 -24.75 -2.09
C LEU A 209 -66.75 -24.26 -1.73
N GLU A 210 -66.70 -23.45 -0.67
CA GLU A 210 -65.67 -23.11 0.34
C GLU A 210 -64.15 -23.30 0.23
N ASN A 211 -63.46 -22.37 0.88
CA ASN A 211 -62.02 -22.29 1.17
C ASN A 211 -61.55 -23.27 2.26
N ARG A 212 -60.22 -23.50 2.33
CA ARG A 212 -59.46 -23.40 3.59
C ARG A 212 -57.99 -23.01 3.35
N LEU A 213 -57.44 -22.18 4.25
CA LEU A 213 -56.02 -21.84 4.27
C LEU A 213 -55.20 -22.90 5.04
N GLY A 214 -53.92 -23.03 4.67
CA GLY A 214 -52.90 -23.75 5.43
C GLY A 214 -51.54 -23.06 5.27
N ILE A 215 -51.09 -22.32 6.29
CA ILE A 215 -49.82 -21.59 6.26
C ILE A 215 -48.74 -22.42 6.95
N SER A 216 -47.62 -22.64 6.27
CA SER A 216 -46.34 -23.00 6.89
C SER A 216 -45.20 -22.40 6.07
N GLY A 217 -44.12 -21.96 6.71
CA GLY A 217 -43.05 -21.24 6.02
C GLY A 217 -41.72 -21.28 6.74
N ARG A 218 -40.63 -21.12 5.97
CA ARG A 218 -39.27 -20.99 6.50
C ARG A 218 -38.44 -20.03 5.63
N ARG A 219 -38.20 -18.83 6.17
CA ARG A 219 -37.10 -17.92 5.77
C ARG A 219 -35.78 -18.44 6.40
N ARG A 220 -34.56 -17.95 6.10
CA ARG A 220 -34.13 -16.64 5.53
C ARG A 220 -32.71 -16.73 4.93
N ASN A 221 -32.30 -15.66 4.25
CA ASN A 221 -30.93 -15.43 3.75
C ASN A 221 -29.94 -14.88 4.82
N TYR A 222 -28.71 -14.65 4.36
CA TYR A 222 -27.41 -14.48 5.04
C TYR A 222 -27.15 -13.27 5.99
N ALA A 223 -26.16 -13.50 6.89
CA ALA A 223 -24.96 -12.67 7.20
C ALA A 223 -24.94 -11.50 8.23
N ILE A 224 -23.69 -11.25 8.67
CA ILE A 224 -23.05 -10.09 9.35
C ILE A 224 -23.00 -10.03 10.90
N ILE A 225 -21.86 -10.51 11.43
CA ILE A 225 -20.88 -9.89 12.37
C ILE A 225 -21.38 -8.87 13.42
N SER A 226 -21.00 -9.09 14.70
CA SER A 226 -20.56 -8.02 15.61
C SER A 226 -19.61 -8.54 16.71
N LEU A 227 -18.77 -7.66 17.26
CA LEU A 227 -17.75 -7.97 18.28
C LEU A 227 -18.29 -7.87 19.71
N LYS A 228 -17.88 -8.80 20.59
CA LYS A 228 -17.14 -8.52 21.84
C LYS A 228 -16.87 -9.78 22.66
N LEU A 229 -15.60 -10.01 22.97
CA LEU A 229 -15.18 -10.62 24.23
C LEU A 229 -13.90 -9.91 24.68
N ILE A 230 -13.78 -9.60 25.97
CA ILE A 230 -12.77 -8.69 26.50
C ILE A 230 -12.19 -9.26 27.81
N HIS A 231 -10.86 -9.17 27.92
CA HIS A 231 -10.03 -9.22 29.12
C HIS A 231 -9.64 -10.55 29.79
N LEU A 232 -8.50 -10.42 30.49
CA LEU A 232 -7.89 -11.26 31.55
C LEU A 232 -6.99 -12.43 31.11
N MET A 233 -5.79 -12.62 31.70
CA MET A 233 -4.75 -11.70 32.25
C MET A 233 -3.52 -12.52 32.72
N LEU A 234 -2.31 -11.94 32.66
CA LEU A 234 -1.07 -12.15 33.47
C LEU A 234 0.11 -11.49 32.70
N SER A 235 1.11 -10.73 33.21
CA SER A 235 1.76 -10.49 34.52
C SER A 235 2.61 -11.68 35.03
N THR A 236 3.87 -11.61 35.51
CA THR A 236 4.78 -10.56 36.08
C THR A 236 6.27 -10.97 35.82
N LEU A 237 7.42 -10.31 36.13
CA LEU A 237 7.91 -8.94 36.48
C LEU A 237 9.49 -8.94 36.40
N VAL A 238 10.17 -7.86 36.88
CA VAL A 238 11.61 -7.74 37.29
C VAL A 238 12.62 -7.54 36.12
N GLU A 239 13.46 -6.49 36.00
CA GLU A 239 14.49 -5.79 36.86
C GLU A 239 15.85 -6.54 36.99
N GLU A 240 17.05 -5.92 37.15
CA GLU A 240 17.42 -4.58 37.67
C GLU A 240 18.74 -3.97 37.07
N GLN A 241 19.07 -2.74 37.51
CA GLN A 241 20.16 -1.75 37.28
C GLN A 241 21.65 -2.15 37.04
N THR A 242 22.46 -1.20 36.49
CA THR A 242 23.66 -0.57 37.17
C THR A 242 24.37 0.55 36.34
N PHE A 243 25.31 1.30 36.96
CA PHE A 243 25.83 2.64 36.56
C PHE A 243 27.36 2.75 36.30
N LEU A 244 27.77 3.81 35.55
CA LEU A 244 29.07 4.56 35.50
C LEU A 244 28.77 5.91 34.75
N GLN A 245 29.60 6.98 34.62
CA GLN A 245 29.14 8.31 34.01
C GLN A 245 30.08 9.11 33.01
N ALA A 246 29.62 9.76 31.89
CA ALA A 246 30.41 10.13 30.63
C ALA A 246 30.38 11.55 30.03
N PHE A 247 31.50 12.02 29.43
CA PHE A 247 31.63 13.23 28.57
C PHE A 247 31.39 13.00 27.04
N PHE A 248 30.95 14.05 26.29
CA PHE A 248 30.92 14.09 24.80
C PHE A 248 31.03 15.51 24.19
N PHE A 249 32.10 15.82 23.45
CA PHE A 249 32.19 17.11 22.75
C PHE A 249 31.58 17.04 21.34
N ILE A 250 30.41 17.67 21.20
CA ILE A 250 29.95 18.17 19.92
C ILE A 250 30.63 19.51 19.63
N PHE A 251 31.38 19.54 18.53
CA PHE A 251 31.83 20.71 17.79
C PHE A 251 30.86 20.96 16.63
#